data_AF-A0A183NEG2-F1
#
_entry.id   AF-A0A183NEG2-F1
#
_cell.length_a   1.000
_cell.length_b   1.000
_cell.length_c   1.000
_cell.angle_alpha   90.00
_cell.angle_beta   90.00
_cell.angle_gamma   90.00
#
_symmetry.space_group_name_H-M   'P 1'
#
loop_
_entity.id
_entity.type
_entity.pdbx_description
1 polymer ?
#
loop_
_entity_poly.entity_id
_entity_poly.type
_entity_poly.pdbx_seq_one_letter_code
_entity_poly.pdbx_strand_id
1 'polypeptide(L)'
;MAPYRIVFIRHGESVYNEENRFCGWHDADLSGQGITEAKQAGQLLHQNHFTFDIAYTSVLKRAIKTLNLVLDELDLNWIPVMKTWRLNERMYGALQGLNKSETAAKHGEEQVKIWRRAYDIPPPPVDTSDPRFPGNEPKYAVSISISLKDIF
;
A
#
# COMPACT_ATOMS: atom_id res chain seq x y z
N MET A 1 15.89 26.79 14.09
CA MET A 1 15.88 25.37 13.67
C MET A 1 15.70 25.32 12.16
N ALA A 2 16.44 24.47 11.46
CA ALA A 2 16.19 24.23 10.04
C ALA A 2 14.83 23.50 9.86
N PRO A 3 14.11 23.74 8.76
CA PRO A 3 12.84 23.07 8.51
C PRO A 3 13.06 21.56 8.26
N TYR A 4 12.16 20.74 8.82
CA TYR A 4 12.10 19.31 8.48
C TYR A 4 11.43 19.12 7.12
N ARG A 5 11.88 18.11 6.37
CA ARG A 5 11.26 17.69 5.11
C ARG A 5 10.78 16.26 5.23
N ILE A 6 9.52 16.03 4.87
CA ILE A 6 8.89 14.71 4.83
C ILE A 6 8.38 14.50 3.40
N VAL A 7 8.66 13.34 2.82
CA VAL A 7 8.22 12.98 1.48
C VAL A 7 7.23 11.83 1.57
N PHE A 8 6.06 12.00 0.94
CA PHE A 8 5.05 10.96 0.80
C PHE A 8 4.99 10.51 -0.64
N ILE A 9 5.07 9.20 -0.87
CA ILE A 9 4.92 8.59 -2.19
C ILE A 9 3.76 7.61 -2.12
N ARG A 10 2.79 7.79 -3.02
CA ARG A 10 1.76 6.79 -3.25
C ARG A 10 2.29 5.77 -4.26
N HIS A 11 2.00 4.49 -4.03
CA HIS A 11 2.36 3.44 -4.98
C HIS A 11 1.73 3.69 -6.36
N GLY A 12 2.40 3.21 -7.41
CA GLY A 12 1.88 3.25 -8.78
C GLY A 12 0.71 2.28 -9.01
N GLU A 13 0.24 2.19 -10.24
CA GLU A 13 -0.83 1.29 -10.63
C GLU A 13 -0.56 -0.18 -10.24
N SER A 14 -1.57 -0.85 -9.69
CA SER A 14 -1.53 -2.30 -9.42
C SER A 14 -2.32 -3.10 -10.45
N VAL A 15 -2.05 -4.40 -10.55
CA VAL A 15 -2.84 -5.33 -11.39
C VAL A 15 -4.34 -5.23 -11.10
N TYR A 16 -4.73 -5.04 -9.83
CA TYR A 16 -6.14 -4.88 -9.45
C TYR A 16 -6.72 -3.50 -9.83
N ASN A 17 -5.88 -2.48 -10.01
CA ASN A 17 -6.34 -1.21 -10.57
C ASN A 17 -6.70 -1.39 -12.04
N GLU A 18 -5.82 -2.04 -12.81
CA GLU A 18 -5.99 -2.37 -14.22
C GLU A 18 -7.24 -3.25 -14.44
N GLU A 19 -7.45 -4.26 -13.60
CA GLU A 19 -8.64 -5.13 -13.64
C GLU A 19 -9.92 -4.48 -13.07
N ASN A 20 -9.86 -3.22 -12.64
CA ASN A 20 -10.95 -2.49 -12.03
C ASN A 20 -11.58 -3.21 -10.80
N ARG A 21 -10.76 -3.83 -9.95
CA ARG A 21 -11.19 -4.53 -8.73
C ARG A 21 -10.97 -3.70 -7.46
N PHE A 22 -11.74 -3.98 -6.42
CA PHE A 22 -11.44 -3.49 -5.08
C PHE A 22 -10.24 -4.26 -4.51
N CYS A 23 -9.15 -3.55 -4.20
CA CYS A 23 -7.91 -4.17 -3.73
C CYS A 23 -7.87 -4.27 -2.21
N GLY A 24 -7.84 -3.12 -1.51
CA GLY A 24 -7.71 -3.11 -0.06
C GLY A 24 -6.43 -3.77 0.40
N TRP A 25 -6.54 -4.72 1.33
CA TRP A 25 -5.42 -5.50 1.84
C TRP A 25 -5.06 -6.70 0.97
N HIS A 26 -5.81 -6.95 -0.11
CA HIS A 26 -5.35 -7.92 -1.10
C HIS A 26 -3.97 -7.52 -1.62
N ASP A 27 -3.07 -8.50 -1.66
CA ASP A 27 -1.65 -8.27 -1.92
C ASP A 27 -1.35 -8.28 -3.42
N ALA A 28 -2.04 -7.41 -4.17
CA ALA A 28 -1.83 -7.24 -5.61
C ALA A 28 -0.43 -6.70 -5.90
N ASP A 29 0.14 -7.15 -7.00
CA ASP A 29 1.41 -6.66 -7.52
C ASP A 29 1.24 -5.33 -8.28
N LEU A 30 2.35 -4.65 -8.57
CA LEU A 30 2.37 -3.51 -9.50
C LEU A 30 2.08 -4.00 -10.93
N SER A 31 1.38 -3.19 -11.72
CA SER A 31 1.33 -3.38 -13.19
C SER A 31 2.65 -2.93 -13.82
N GLY A 32 2.82 -3.19 -15.12
CA GLY A 32 3.98 -2.65 -15.86
C GLY A 32 4.03 -1.12 -15.82
N GLN A 33 2.86 -0.47 -15.85
CA GLN A 33 2.73 0.98 -15.67
C GLN A 33 3.15 1.41 -14.25
N GLY A 34 2.69 0.70 -13.21
CA GLY A 34 3.06 1.01 -11.82
C GLY A 34 4.56 0.87 -11.52
N ILE A 35 5.25 -0.06 -12.19
CA ILE A 35 6.72 -0.15 -12.12
C ILE A 35 7.36 1.08 -12.75
N THR A 36 6.85 1.54 -13.89
CA THR A 36 7.36 2.72 -14.61
C THR A 36 7.18 3.98 -13.76
N GLU A 37 6.01 4.17 -13.16
CA GLU A 37 5.70 5.29 -12.26
C GLU A 37 6.62 5.34 -11.04
N ALA A 38 6.92 4.18 -10.43
CA ALA A 38 7.83 4.10 -9.30
C ALA A 38 9.27 4.51 -9.67
N LYS A 39 9.79 4.06 -10.82
CA LYS A 39 11.11 4.46 -11.31
C LYS A 39 11.17 5.96 -11.63
N GLN A 40 10.13 6.49 -12.28
CA GLN A 40 10.03 7.93 -12.57
C GLN A 40 10.02 8.77 -11.29
N ALA A 41 9.34 8.32 -10.24
CA ALA A 41 9.36 8.98 -8.94
C ALA A 41 10.79 8.99 -8.33
N GLY A 42 11.50 7.87 -8.41
CA GLY A 42 12.90 7.78 -7.97
C GLY A 42 13.83 8.72 -8.75
N GLN A 43 13.70 8.73 -10.08
CA GLN A 43 14.47 9.62 -10.97
C GLN A 43 14.20 11.10 -10.67
N LEU A 44 12.94 11.47 -10.43
CA LEU A 44 12.58 12.84 -10.06
C LEU A 44 13.21 13.25 -8.73
N LEU A 45 13.20 12.37 -7.74
CA LEU A 45 13.84 12.62 -6.44
C LEU A 45 15.36 12.77 -6.59
N HIS A 46 15.99 11.90 -7.37
CA HIS A 46 17.42 11.96 -7.66
C HIS A 46 17.81 13.29 -8.36
N GLN A 47 17.06 13.68 -9.40
CA GLN A 47 17.27 14.95 -10.13
C GLN A 47 17.13 16.18 -9.23
N ASN A 48 16.31 16.10 -8.17
CA ASN A 48 16.11 17.18 -7.21
C ASN A 48 16.98 17.02 -5.94
N HIS A 49 18.00 16.16 -5.99
CA HIS A 49 18.98 15.96 -4.91
C HIS A 49 18.35 15.59 -3.56
N PHE A 50 17.28 14.78 -3.58
CA PHE A 50 16.72 14.22 -2.36
C PHE A 50 17.60 13.07 -1.86
N THR A 51 17.74 12.97 -0.54
CA THR A 51 18.31 11.82 0.17
C THR A 51 17.43 11.51 1.39
N PHE A 52 17.58 10.31 1.94
CA PHE A 52 16.78 9.83 3.05
C PHE A 52 17.62 9.01 4.01
N ASP A 53 17.40 9.20 5.30
CA ASP A 53 18.06 8.43 6.36
C ASP A 53 17.26 7.17 6.75
N ILE A 54 15.96 7.15 6.46
CA ILE A 54 15.02 6.09 6.81
C ILE A 54 13.80 6.12 5.88
N ALA A 55 13.27 4.95 5.56
CA ALA A 55 12.02 4.81 4.82
C ALA A 55 10.97 4.01 5.60
N TYR A 56 9.70 4.31 5.33
CA TYR A 56 8.55 3.62 5.89
C TYR A 56 7.65 3.12 4.76
N THR A 57 7.10 1.92 4.91
CA THR A 57 6.13 1.38 3.96
C THR A 57 5.12 0.46 4.65
N SER A 58 4.07 0.13 3.91
CA SER A 58 3.08 -0.86 4.33
C SER A 58 3.66 -2.29 4.30
N VAL A 59 2.86 -3.29 4.66
CA VAL A 59 3.25 -4.71 4.45
C VAL A 59 2.74 -5.27 3.11
N LEU A 60 2.23 -4.41 2.21
CA LEU A 60 1.68 -4.80 0.91
C LEU A 60 2.74 -4.67 -0.19
N LYS A 61 2.86 -5.72 -1.03
CA LYS A 61 3.87 -5.87 -2.08
C LYS A 61 3.99 -4.64 -2.98
N ARG A 62 2.87 -4.07 -3.42
CA ARG A 62 2.87 -2.89 -4.30
C ARG A 62 3.58 -1.68 -3.69
N ALA A 63 3.39 -1.39 -2.41
CA ALA A 63 4.06 -0.28 -1.74
C ALA A 63 5.53 -0.61 -1.44
N ILE A 64 5.83 -1.86 -1.08
CA ILE A 64 7.20 -2.33 -0.88
C ILE A 64 8.00 -2.22 -2.18
N LYS A 65 7.44 -2.72 -3.29
CA LYS A 65 8.09 -2.67 -4.61
C LYS A 65 8.25 -1.24 -5.12
N THR A 66 7.25 -0.36 -4.93
CA THR A 66 7.43 1.06 -5.24
C THR A 66 8.59 1.66 -4.46
N LEU A 67 8.67 1.41 -3.15
CA LEU A 67 9.77 1.92 -2.33
C LEU A 67 11.12 1.39 -2.82
N ASN A 68 11.24 0.08 -3.05
CA ASN A 68 12.49 -0.53 -3.52
C ASN A 68 12.95 0.09 -4.85
N LEU A 69 12.05 0.25 -5.82
CA LEU A 69 12.38 0.89 -7.10
C LEU A 69 12.81 2.35 -6.92
N VAL A 70 12.20 3.09 -5.99
CA VAL A 70 12.63 4.46 -5.66
C VAL A 70 14.01 4.47 -5.02
N LEU A 71 14.31 3.56 -4.11
CA LEU A 71 15.61 3.44 -3.44
C LEU A 71 16.71 3.00 -4.41
N ASP A 72 16.39 2.12 -5.37
CA ASP A 72 17.30 1.73 -6.46
C ASP A 72 17.74 2.95 -7.29
N GLU A 73 16.80 3.80 -7.71
CA GLU A 73 17.10 5.00 -8.50
C GLU A 73 17.85 6.08 -7.70
N LEU A 74 17.79 6.03 -6.37
CA LEU A 74 18.49 6.95 -5.47
C LEU A 74 19.84 6.40 -4.97
N ASP A 75 20.16 5.13 -5.25
CA ASP A 75 21.29 4.40 -4.66
C ASP A 75 21.27 4.35 -3.11
N LEU A 76 20.07 4.14 -2.55
CA LEU A 76 19.81 4.17 -1.09
C LEU A 76 19.29 2.83 -0.55
N ASN A 77 19.59 1.71 -1.20
CA ASN A 77 19.11 0.39 -0.77
C ASN A 77 19.58 -0.06 0.63
N TRP A 78 20.61 0.59 1.17
CA TRP A 78 21.21 0.27 2.45
C TRP A 78 20.49 0.93 3.65
N ILE A 79 19.61 1.90 3.40
CA ILE A 79 18.93 2.62 4.50
C ILE A 79 17.94 1.70 5.23
N PRO A 80 17.67 1.93 6.53
CA PRO A 80 16.65 1.18 7.24
C PRO A 80 15.25 1.39 6.63
N VAL A 81 14.53 0.28 6.46
CA VAL A 81 13.15 0.26 5.97
C VAL A 81 12.22 -0.33 7.02
N MET A 82 11.31 0.50 7.54
CA MET A 82 10.32 0.10 8.53
C MET A 82 9.00 -0.27 7.84
N LYS A 83 8.57 -1.53 8.00
CA LYS A 83 7.31 -2.04 7.45
C LYS A 83 6.27 -2.13 8.56
N THR A 84 5.06 -1.63 8.32
CA THR A 84 3.97 -1.73 9.30
C THR A 84 2.60 -1.85 8.64
N TRP A 85 1.75 -2.73 9.18
CA TRP A 85 0.38 -2.88 8.71
C TRP A 85 -0.46 -1.61 8.91
N ARG A 86 -0.04 -0.72 9.81
CA ARG A 86 -0.68 0.58 10.07
C ARG A 86 -0.63 1.52 8.86
N LEU A 87 0.30 1.28 7.92
CA LEU A 87 0.42 2.01 6.65
C LEU A 87 -0.25 1.28 5.47
N ASN A 88 -0.99 0.18 5.72
CA ASN A 88 -1.77 -0.47 4.68
C ASN A 88 -2.86 0.46 4.15
N GLU A 89 -3.31 0.16 2.93
CA GLU A 89 -4.49 0.78 2.33
C GLU A 89 -5.75 0.55 3.20
N ARG A 90 -6.80 1.34 2.97
CA ARG A 90 -8.13 1.08 3.56
C ARG A 90 -8.58 -0.35 3.29
N MET A 91 -8.99 -1.06 4.35
CA MET A 91 -9.61 -2.39 4.24
C MET A 91 -10.97 -2.29 3.56
N TYR A 92 -11.18 -3.04 2.48
CA TYR A 92 -12.44 -3.02 1.71
C TYR A 92 -13.43 -4.14 2.13
N GLY A 93 -13.10 -4.90 3.18
CA GLY A 93 -13.98 -5.94 3.72
C GLY A 93 -14.39 -6.97 2.65
N ALA A 94 -15.67 -7.32 2.62
CA ALA A 94 -16.21 -8.28 1.66
C ALA A 94 -16.12 -7.83 0.19
N LEU A 95 -15.87 -6.54 -0.07
CA LEU A 95 -15.75 -6.02 -1.43
C LEU A 95 -14.42 -6.43 -2.11
N GLN A 96 -13.40 -6.83 -1.35
CA GLN A 96 -12.08 -7.16 -1.91
C GLN A 96 -12.16 -8.23 -3.00
N GLY A 97 -11.52 -8.01 -4.14
CA GLY A 97 -11.55 -8.92 -5.30
C GLY A 97 -12.77 -8.74 -6.21
N LEU A 98 -13.84 -8.07 -5.76
CA LEU A 98 -14.99 -7.79 -6.62
C LEU A 98 -14.64 -6.72 -7.65
N ASN A 99 -15.18 -6.84 -8.87
CA ASN A 99 -15.09 -5.79 -9.88
C ASN A 99 -15.98 -4.60 -9.47
N LYS A 100 -15.45 -3.38 -9.61
CA LYS A 100 -16.14 -2.17 -9.16
C LYS A 100 -17.41 -1.88 -9.97
N SER A 101 -17.38 -2.11 -11.28
CA SER A 101 -18.52 -1.86 -12.16
C SER A 101 -19.64 -2.87 -11.91
N GLU A 102 -19.31 -4.14 -11.74
CA GLU A 102 -20.29 -5.19 -11.39
C GLU A 102 -20.90 -4.94 -10.01
N THR A 103 -20.07 -4.52 -9.04
CA THR A 103 -20.54 -4.17 -7.70
C THR A 103 -21.49 -2.96 -7.74
N ALA A 104 -21.18 -1.95 -8.56
CA ALA A 104 -22.06 -0.80 -8.76
C ALA A 104 -23.38 -1.19 -9.44
N ALA A 105 -23.35 -2.09 -10.42
CA ALA A 105 -24.56 -2.61 -11.06
C ALA A 105 -25.45 -3.40 -10.06
N LYS A 106 -24.83 -4.14 -9.13
CA LYS A 106 -25.54 -4.95 -8.13
C LYS A 106 -26.07 -4.15 -6.95
N HIS A 107 -25.30 -3.17 -6.45
CA HIS A 107 -25.59 -2.47 -5.20
C HIS A 107 -26.00 -1.00 -5.38
N GLY A 108 -25.93 -0.48 -6.61
CA GLY A 108 -26.16 0.92 -6.93
C GLY A 108 -24.89 1.78 -6.78
N GLU A 109 -24.73 2.74 -7.69
CA GLU A 109 -23.57 3.64 -7.72
C GLU A 109 -23.43 4.48 -6.45
N GLU A 110 -24.55 5.00 -5.93
CA GLU A 110 -24.54 5.82 -4.70
C GLU A 110 -24.09 5.01 -3.48
N GLN A 111 -24.52 3.75 -3.36
CA GLN A 111 -24.07 2.88 -2.25
C GLN A 111 -22.58 2.56 -2.35
N VAL A 112 -22.10 2.23 -3.56
CA VAL A 112 -20.67 2.00 -3.79
C VAL A 112 -19.84 3.25 -3.53
N LYS A 113 -20.36 4.43 -3.87
CA LYS A 113 -19.73 5.72 -3.60
C LYS A 113 -19.66 6.01 -2.11
N ILE A 114 -20.70 5.70 -1.34
CA ILE A 114 -20.69 5.76 0.13
C ILE A 114 -19.58 4.88 0.68
N TRP A 115 -19.53 3.59 0.32
CA TRP A 115 -18.48 2.69 0.81
C TRP A 115 -17.05 3.12 0.43
N ARG A 116 -16.88 3.85 -0.67
CA ARG A 116 -15.57 4.32 -1.13
C ARG A 116 -15.13 5.66 -0.53
N ARG A 117 -16.08 6.54 -0.23
CA ARG A 117 -15.79 7.96 0.06
C ARG A 117 -16.28 8.43 1.42
N ALA A 118 -17.24 7.74 2.03
CA ALA A 118 -17.65 8.07 3.39
C ALA A 118 -16.48 7.84 4.36
N TYR A 119 -16.39 8.73 5.34
CA TYR A 119 -15.35 8.74 6.35
C TYR A 119 -15.58 7.66 7.43
N ASP A 120 -16.83 7.52 7.86
CA ASP A 120 -17.27 6.73 9.01
C ASP A 120 -18.20 5.54 8.66
N ILE A 121 -18.55 5.38 7.37
CA ILE A 121 -19.36 4.25 6.90
C ILE A 121 -18.45 3.23 6.20
N PRO A 122 -18.13 2.09 6.86
CA PRO A 122 -17.32 1.04 6.25
C PRO A 122 -18.12 0.20 5.24
N PRO A 123 -17.43 -0.46 4.29
CA PRO A 123 -18.04 -1.55 3.52
C PRO A 123 -18.40 -2.75 4.42
N PRO A 124 -19.21 -3.70 3.93
CA PRO A 124 -19.53 -4.91 4.69
C PRO A 124 -18.26 -5.66 5.14
N PRO A 125 -18.21 -6.17 6.38
CA PRO A 125 -17.04 -6.88 6.88
C PRO A 125 -16.79 -8.17 6.09
N VAL A 126 -15.52 -8.59 6.01
CA VAL A 126 -15.16 -9.92 5.50
C VAL A 126 -15.39 -10.95 6.60
N ASP A 127 -15.95 -12.11 6.26
CA ASP A 127 -16.13 -13.21 7.21
C ASP A 127 -14.78 -13.82 7.60
N THR A 128 -14.63 -14.26 8.85
CA THR A 128 -13.41 -14.92 9.35
C THR A 128 -13.10 -16.26 8.65
N SER A 129 -14.13 -16.95 8.12
CA SER A 129 -13.94 -18.17 7.33
C SER A 129 -13.55 -17.87 5.88
N ASP A 130 -13.63 -16.61 5.44
CA ASP A 130 -13.27 -16.22 4.09
C ASP A 130 -11.74 -16.28 3.91
N PRO A 131 -11.22 -16.86 2.81
CA PRO A 131 -9.79 -16.87 2.52
C PRO A 131 -9.15 -15.47 2.46
N ARG A 132 -9.94 -14.42 2.21
CA ARG A 132 -9.50 -13.02 2.16
C ARG A 132 -9.39 -12.37 3.55
N PHE A 133 -9.74 -13.08 4.63
CA PHE A 133 -9.61 -12.57 5.98
C PHE A 133 -8.13 -12.39 6.35
N PRO A 134 -7.67 -11.17 6.70
CA PRO A 134 -6.27 -10.91 7.00
C PRO A 134 -5.70 -11.75 8.14
N GLY A 135 -6.53 -12.18 9.11
CA GLY A 135 -6.06 -13.02 10.21
C GLY A 135 -5.48 -14.38 9.78
N ASN A 136 -5.74 -14.79 8.53
CA ASN A 136 -5.17 -16.02 7.96
C ASN A 136 -3.79 -15.81 7.32
N GLU A 137 -3.31 -14.57 7.16
CA GLU A 137 -2.02 -14.31 6.51
C GLU A 137 -0.86 -14.18 7.54
N PRO A 138 0.25 -14.92 7.37
CA PRO A 138 1.37 -14.92 8.33
C PRO A 138 1.97 -13.54 8.63
N LYS A 139 1.95 -12.62 7.65
CA LYS A 139 2.49 -11.26 7.80
C LYS A 139 1.75 -10.40 8.83
N TYR A 140 0.56 -10.81 9.26
CA TYR A 140 -0.21 -10.15 10.33
C TYR A 140 -0.14 -10.88 11.68
N ALA A 141 0.49 -12.05 11.74
CA ALA A 141 0.67 -12.80 12.98
C ALA A 141 1.79 -12.21 13.88
N VAL A 142 2.65 -11.33 13.33
CA VAL A 142 3.87 -10.88 14.00
C VAL A 142 3.69 -9.50 14.64
N SER A 143 3.71 -9.44 15.97
CA SER A 143 3.96 -8.21 16.73
C SER A 143 5.46 -7.92 16.73
N ILE A 144 5.93 -7.03 15.88
CA ILE A 144 7.35 -6.64 15.88
C ILE A 144 7.59 -5.67 17.05
N SER A 145 8.11 -6.18 18.16
CA SER A 145 8.83 -5.41 19.16
C SER A 145 10.33 -5.51 18.85
N ILE A 146 10.89 -4.53 18.12
CA ILE A 146 12.35 -4.44 18.00
C ILE A 146 12.84 -3.47 19.06
N SER A 147 13.62 -3.99 19.99
CA SER A 147 14.38 -3.22 20.97
C SER A 147 15.68 -2.75 20.32
N LEU A 148 16.03 -1.48 20.51
CA LEU A 148 17.33 -0.93 20.09
C LEU A 148 18.54 -1.63 20.74
N LYS A 149 18.31 -2.51 21.73
CA LYS A 149 19.36 -3.30 22.39
C LYS A 149 19.81 -4.54 21.61
N ASP A 150 19.11 -4.92 20.54
CA ASP A 150 19.45 -6.13 19.76
C ASP A 150 20.41 -5.85 18.59
N ILE A 151 20.89 -4.61 18.48
CA ILE A 151 21.77 -4.12 17.40
C ILE A 151 23.15 -3.68 17.95
N PHE A 152 23.34 -3.61 19.27
CA PHE A 152 24.63 -3.31 19.92
C PHE A 152 24.86 -4.16 21.16
#